data_AF-A0A8B7NA95-F1
#
_entry.id   AF-A0A8B7NA95-F1
#
_cell.length_a   1.000
_cell.length_b   1.000
_cell.length_c   1.000
_cell.angle_alpha   90.00
_cell.angle_beta   90.00
_cell.angle_gamma   90.00
#
_symmetry.space_group_name_H-M   'P 1'
#
loop_
_entity.id
_entity.type
_entity.pdbx_description
1 polymer ?
#
loop_
_entity_poly.entity_id
_entity_poly.type
_entity_poly.pdbx_seq_one_letter_code
_entity_poly.pdbx_strand_id
1 'polypeptide(L)'
;MHEAGASAQDWREALMCRPHEARLAITAAQATRAEDRKFMITCGRDLEAVALVLPHAWDVMVEVQASPEVLRTPAWQQITQHHGGDLELRLPVLVSEFLPCDDLLQQLVGSRCRVTLFHGGIRTAAGVAALAAVAASAGLDIRLETPLDLSALRGKYYYLDVYPLVTDTAVSAVPLPDTPPPRLTVLGWTAGCWEAVAQTVQAYAPSSKRYEAIKLSRRELSPDEVRRLLALLHEAGIRTSDAGATRSDIDGLGWRRLRICDDL
;
A
#
# COMPACT_ATOMS: atom_id res chain seq x y z
N MET A 1 4.62 6.96 -43.57
CA MET A 1 5.38 5.77 -43.11
C MET A 1 4.56 5.14 -42.01
N HIS A 2 3.87 4.04 -42.30
CA HIS A 2 3.34 3.17 -41.25
C HIS A 2 4.57 2.45 -40.68
N GLU A 3 4.99 2.85 -39.48
CA GLU A 3 6.16 2.29 -38.81
C GLU A 3 5.91 0.83 -38.46
N ALA A 4 6.88 -0.01 -38.80
CA ALA A 4 6.83 -1.45 -38.63
C ALA A 4 6.67 -1.83 -37.17
N GLY A 5 5.50 -2.34 -36.76
CA GLY A 5 5.27 -3.20 -35.58
C GLY A 5 5.88 -2.80 -34.23
N ALA A 6 6.40 -1.58 -34.08
CA ALA A 6 7.17 -1.14 -32.92
C ALA A 6 6.24 -0.94 -31.73
N SER A 7 6.56 -1.59 -30.62
CA SER A 7 5.82 -1.50 -29.36
C SER A 7 6.02 -0.15 -28.68
N ALA A 8 5.17 0.16 -27.69
CA ALA A 8 5.38 1.35 -26.85
C ALA A 8 6.76 1.34 -26.17
N GLN A 9 7.30 0.16 -25.85
CA GLN A 9 8.62 0.01 -25.26
C GLN A 9 9.73 0.39 -26.23
N ASP A 10 9.67 -0.04 -27.49
CA ASP A 10 10.66 0.30 -28.52
C ASP A 10 10.77 1.83 -28.69
N TRP A 11 9.63 2.53 -28.66
CA TRP A 11 9.59 3.99 -28.73
C TRP A 11 10.18 4.67 -27.51
N ARG A 12 9.95 4.13 -26.31
CA ARG A 12 10.58 4.63 -25.08
C ARG A 12 12.09 4.42 -25.10
N GLU A 13 12.56 3.28 -25.59
CA GLU A 13 14.00 3.02 -25.73
C GLU A 13 14.65 3.97 -26.75
N ALA A 14 14.00 4.22 -27.89
CA ALA A 14 14.45 5.19 -28.87
C ALA A 14 14.50 6.62 -28.30
N LEU A 15 13.49 7.00 -27.49
CA LEU A 15 13.46 8.28 -26.78
C LEU A 15 14.61 8.41 -25.78
N MET A 16 14.94 7.36 -25.03
CA MET A 16 16.07 7.37 -24.10
C MET A 16 17.42 7.62 -24.79
N CYS A 17 17.58 7.18 -26.04
CA CYS A 17 18.77 7.50 -26.85
C CYS A 17 18.80 8.96 -27.34
N ARG A 18 17.62 9.60 -27.48
CA ARG A 18 17.45 10.94 -28.06
C ARG A 18 16.39 11.75 -27.28
N PRO A 19 16.66 12.07 -26.00
CA PRO A 19 15.65 12.59 -25.06
C PRO A 19 15.11 13.98 -25.41
N HIS A 20 15.83 14.73 -26.26
CA HIS A 20 15.43 16.06 -26.71
C HIS A 20 14.54 16.04 -27.97
N GLU A 21 14.32 14.87 -28.58
CA GLU A 21 13.45 14.76 -29.74
C GLU A 21 11.97 14.63 -29.33
N ALA A 22 11.26 15.76 -29.24
CA ALA A 22 9.85 15.81 -28.84
C ALA A 22 8.93 14.88 -29.67
N ARG A 23 9.26 14.63 -30.96
CA ARG A 23 8.51 13.68 -31.79
C ARG A 23 8.55 12.26 -31.23
N LEU A 24 9.66 11.81 -30.67
CA LEU A 24 9.76 10.48 -30.08
C LEU A 24 8.89 10.36 -28.83
N ALA A 25 8.84 11.41 -28.00
CA ALA A 25 7.97 11.43 -26.82
C ALA A 25 6.48 11.37 -27.20
N ILE A 26 6.08 12.11 -28.25
CA ILE A 26 4.71 12.08 -28.78
C ILE A 26 4.37 10.70 -29.35
N THR A 27 5.26 10.11 -30.16
CA THR A 27 5.03 8.77 -30.72
C THR A 27 4.96 7.72 -29.62
N ALA A 28 5.85 7.76 -28.63
CA ALA A 28 5.81 6.85 -27.48
C ALA A 28 4.51 6.98 -26.67
N ALA A 29 4.03 8.22 -26.47
CA ALA A 29 2.75 8.49 -25.82
C ALA A 29 1.56 7.92 -26.62
N GLN A 30 1.56 8.08 -27.94
CA GLN A 30 0.51 7.55 -28.82
C GLN A 30 0.52 6.02 -28.85
N ALA A 31 1.69 5.40 -28.99
CA ALA A 31 1.86 3.96 -28.95
C ALA A 31 1.36 3.37 -27.61
N THR A 32 1.75 3.97 -26.49
CA THR A 32 1.28 3.53 -25.16
C THR A 32 -0.24 3.60 -25.04
N ARG A 33 -0.88 4.67 -25.55
CA ARG A 33 -2.35 4.77 -25.55
C ARG A 33 -3.04 3.74 -26.43
N ALA A 34 -2.40 3.31 -27.53
CA ALA A 34 -2.96 2.33 -28.44
C ALA A 34 -2.81 0.89 -27.92
N GLU A 35 -1.78 0.62 -27.12
CA GLU A 35 -1.42 -0.72 -26.65
C GLU A 35 -2.19 -1.12 -25.38
N ASP A 36 -1.85 -0.53 -24.24
CA ASP A 36 -2.38 -0.94 -22.93
C ASP A 36 -2.83 0.23 -22.04
N ARG A 37 -2.59 1.47 -22.48
CA ARG A 37 -2.90 2.71 -21.74
C ARG A 37 -2.28 2.71 -20.33
N LYS A 38 -1.07 2.17 -20.23
CA LYS A 38 -0.36 2.07 -18.96
C LYS A 38 1.15 2.29 -19.10
N PHE A 39 1.72 2.99 -18.14
CA PHE A 39 3.16 2.99 -17.92
C PHE A 39 3.49 2.11 -16.71
N MET A 40 4.55 1.31 -16.84
CA MET A 40 5.11 0.53 -15.75
C MET A 40 6.50 1.06 -15.41
N ILE A 41 6.73 1.35 -14.13
CA ILE A 41 8.03 1.80 -13.61
C ILE A 41 8.56 0.72 -12.68
N THR A 42 9.58 -0.03 -13.12
CA THR A 42 10.24 -1.06 -12.31
C THR A 42 11.66 -0.69 -11.90
N CYS A 43 12.27 0.26 -12.62
CA CYS A 43 13.63 0.72 -12.37
C CYS A 43 13.79 2.21 -12.69
N GLY A 44 14.98 2.75 -12.39
CA GLY A 44 15.28 4.16 -12.65
C GLY A 44 15.23 4.52 -14.14
N ARG A 45 15.57 3.59 -15.04
CA ARG A 45 15.48 3.82 -16.49
C ARG A 45 14.04 3.99 -16.95
N ASP A 46 13.11 3.20 -16.42
CA ASP A 46 11.69 3.32 -16.72
C ASP A 46 11.15 4.66 -16.19
N LEU A 47 11.56 5.05 -14.98
CA LEU A 47 11.17 6.31 -14.35
C LEU A 47 11.55 7.51 -15.23
N GLU A 48 12.80 7.57 -15.70
CA GLU A 48 13.28 8.61 -16.60
C GLU A 48 12.51 8.61 -17.94
N ALA A 49 12.31 7.43 -18.53
CA ALA A 49 11.57 7.32 -19.79
C ALA A 49 10.12 7.80 -19.66
N VAL A 50 9.44 7.42 -18.57
CA VAL A 50 8.05 7.81 -18.31
C VAL A 50 7.94 9.30 -18.02
N ALA A 51 8.88 9.89 -17.28
CA ALA A 51 8.93 11.33 -17.03
C ALA A 51 9.00 12.16 -18.34
N LEU A 52 9.75 11.68 -19.34
CA LEU A 52 9.84 12.33 -20.66
C LEU A 52 8.56 12.22 -21.49
N VAL A 53 7.79 11.13 -21.32
CA VAL A 53 6.58 10.85 -22.14
C VAL A 53 5.32 11.47 -21.54
N LEU A 54 5.23 11.55 -20.21
CA LEU A 54 4.03 11.97 -19.48
C LEU A 54 3.43 13.32 -19.88
N PRO A 55 4.20 14.37 -20.24
CA PRO A 55 3.62 15.62 -20.73
C PRO A 55 2.69 15.44 -21.93
N HIS A 56 2.90 14.37 -22.72
CA HIS A 56 2.07 14.01 -23.86
C HIS A 56 1.08 12.88 -23.57
N ALA A 57 1.10 12.32 -22.37
CA ALA A 57 0.36 11.13 -21.92
C ALA A 57 -0.24 11.28 -20.51
N TRP A 58 -0.59 12.49 -20.11
CA TRP A 58 -0.94 12.84 -18.72
C TRP A 58 -2.15 12.08 -18.13
N ASP A 59 -2.99 11.50 -18.98
CA ASP A 59 -4.20 10.77 -18.63
C ASP A 59 -3.99 9.25 -18.48
N VAL A 60 -2.81 8.75 -18.84
CA VAL A 60 -2.47 7.32 -18.89
C VAL A 60 -2.15 6.81 -17.48
N MET A 61 -2.62 5.61 -17.12
CA MET A 61 -2.33 5.05 -15.80
C MET A 61 -0.82 4.84 -15.61
N VAL A 62 -0.29 5.22 -14.46
CA VAL A 62 1.10 4.93 -14.08
C VAL A 62 1.10 3.91 -12.96
N GLU A 63 1.75 2.77 -13.17
CA GLU A 63 2.00 1.78 -12.14
C GLU A 63 3.49 1.77 -11.78
N VAL A 64 3.77 1.82 -10.48
CA VAL A 64 5.11 1.87 -9.94
C VAL A 64 5.37 0.61 -9.12
N GLN A 65 6.28 -0.24 -9.60
CA GLN A 65 6.77 -1.43 -8.91
C GLN A 65 8.27 -1.31 -8.67
N ALA A 66 8.68 -0.29 -7.91
CA ALA A 66 10.08 0.00 -7.63
C ALA A 66 10.28 0.34 -6.14
N SER A 67 11.52 0.24 -5.65
CA SER A 67 11.83 0.66 -4.28
C SER A 67 11.72 2.20 -4.14
N PRO A 68 11.47 2.72 -2.93
CA PRO A 68 11.47 4.17 -2.71
C PRO A 68 12.78 4.85 -3.14
N GLU A 69 13.91 4.16 -3.03
CA GLU A 69 15.22 4.67 -3.44
C GLU A 69 15.30 4.97 -4.94
N VAL A 70 14.70 4.13 -5.79
CA VAL A 70 14.64 4.35 -7.24
C VAL A 70 13.86 5.63 -7.58
N LEU A 71 12.85 5.96 -6.77
CA LEU A 71 11.96 7.09 -7.01
C LEU A 71 12.51 8.42 -6.46
N ARG A 72 13.56 8.40 -5.65
CA ARG A 72 14.17 9.62 -5.07
C ARG A 72 15.08 10.33 -6.07
N THR A 73 14.55 10.63 -7.25
CA THR A 73 15.23 11.37 -8.31
C THR A 73 14.34 12.53 -8.80
N PRO A 74 14.92 13.53 -9.48
CA PRO A 74 14.13 14.61 -10.08
C PRO A 74 13.06 14.13 -11.08
N ALA A 75 13.25 12.96 -11.68
CA ALA A 75 12.26 12.38 -12.60
C ALA A 75 10.93 12.09 -11.90
N TRP A 76 10.94 11.64 -10.63
CA TRP A 76 9.69 11.46 -9.87
C TRP A 76 8.94 12.78 -9.69
N GLN A 77 9.65 13.86 -9.37
CA GLN A 77 9.04 15.18 -9.27
C GLN A 77 8.42 15.64 -10.60
N GLN A 78 9.05 15.33 -11.75
CA GLN A 78 8.46 15.60 -13.06
C GLN A 78 7.17 14.80 -13.27
N ILE A 79 7.15 13.53 -12.88
CA ILE A 79 5.93 12.70 -12.92
C ILE A 79 4.83 13.37 -12.10
N THR A 80 5.09 13.74 -10.84
CA THR A 80 4.05 14.33 -9.98
C THR A 80 3.55 15.69 -10.48
N GLN A 81 4.38 16.45 -11.20
CA GLN A 81 3.98 17.73 -11.79
C GLN A 81 3.12 17.58 -13.06
N HIS A 82 3.44 16.61 -13.91
CA HIS A 82 2.82 16.48 -15.23
C HIS A 82 1.69 15.46 -15.29
N HIS A 83 1.67 14.49 -14.38
CA HIS A 83 0.67 13.43 -14.37
C HIS A 83 -0.64 13.91 -13.73
N GLY A 84 -1.75 13.64 -14.41
CA GLY A 84 -3.11 13.97 -13.96
C GLY A 84 -4.08 12.79 -13.98
N GLY A 85 -3.56 11.59 -14.23
CA GLY A 85 -4.34 10.35 -14.26
C GLY A 85 -4.22 9.53 -12.97
N ASP A 86 -4.60 8.27 -13.09
CA ASP A 86 -4.55 7.32 -11.99
C ASP A 86 -3.10 6.83 -11.76
N LEU A 87 -2.77 6.59 -10.49
CA LEU A 87 -1.45 6.20 -10.04
C LEU A 87 -1.56 4.99 -9.08
N GLU A 88 -0.88 3.90 -9.41
CA GLU A 88 -0.72 2.74 -8.54
C GLU A 88 0.72 2.71 -7.99
N LEU A 89 0.88 2.86 -6.69
CA LEU A 89 2.16 2.79 -6.00
C LEU A 89 2.31 1.44 -5.32
N ARG A 90 3.11 0.54 -5.89
CA ARG A 90 3.39 -0.79 -5.33
C ARG A 90 4.84 -0.84 -4.83
N LEU A 91 5.10 -0.17 -3.72
CA LEU A 91 6.41 -0.16 -3.09
C LEU A 91 6.61 -1.45 -2.26
N PRO A 92 7.84 -1.95 -2.08
CA PRO A 92 8.09 -3.13 -1.27
C PRO A 92 7.65 -2.92 0.20
N VAL A 93 6.55 -3.55 0.62
CA VAL A 93 6.01 -3.45 2.00
C VAL A 93 6.53 -4.57 2.92
N LEU A 94 6.73 -5.76 2.37
CA LEU A 94 7.03 -6.98 3.13
C LEU A 94 8.52 -7.35 3.19
N VAL A 95 9.41 -6.45 2.75
CA VAL A 95 10.86 -6.61 2.92
C VAL A 95 11.25 -6.49 4.41
N SER A 96 12.39 -7.05 4.82
CA SER A 96 12.80 -7.00 6.23
C SER A 96 12.94 -5.57 6.75
N GLU A 97 13.56 -4.71 5.95
CA GLU A 97 13.80 -3.31 6.28
C GLU A 97 12.54 -2.46 6.10
N PHE A 98 12.27 -1.57 7.05
CA PHE A 98 11.20 -0.60 6.92
C PHE A 98 11.66 0.58 6.07
N LEU A 99 11.07 0.75 4.90
CA LEU A 99 11.37 1.84 3.97
C LEU A 99 10.20 2.82 3.92
N PRO A 100 10.24 3.92 4.71
CA PRO A 100 9.21 4.94 4.63
C PRO A 100 9.26 5.66 3.28
N CYS A 101 8.09 6.08 2.81
CA CYS A 101 7.92 6.82 1.55
C CYS A 101 7.19 8.17 1.76
N ASP A 102 7.18 8.70 2.99
CA ASP A 102 6.58 9.98 3.35
C ASP A 102 7.04 11.12 2.43
N ASP A 103 8.32 11.16 2.07
CA ASP A 103 8.92 12.16 1.19
C ASP A 103 8.38 12.09 -0.26
N LEU A 104 8.15 10.87 -0.76
CA LEU A 104 7.58 10.65 -2.09
C LEU A 104 6.09 11.03 -2.12
N LEU A 105 5.35 10.72 -1.06
CA LEU A 105 3.95 11.11 -0.90
C LEU A 105 3.78 12.63 -0.83
N GLN A 106 4.68 13.32 -0.13
CA GLN A 106 4.65 14.79 -0.04
C GLN A 106 4.77 15.46 -1.41
N GLN A 107 5.52 14.89 -2.36
CA GLN A 107 5.64 15.43 -3.71
C GLN A 107 4.35 15.31 -4.55
N LEU A 108 3.41 14.48 -4.13
CA LEU A 108 2.09 14.36 -4.76
C LEU A 108 1.11 15.41 -4.24
N VAL A 109 1.40 16.08 -3.13
CA VAL A 109 0.49 17.09 -2.56
C VAL A 109 0.35 18.27 -3.52
N GLY A 110 -0.89 18.57 -3.91
CA GLY A 110 -1.20 19.61 -4.89
C GLY A 110 -1.02 19.17 -6.35
N SER A 111 -0.57 17.94 -6.60
CA SER A 111 -0.60 17.35 -7.94
C SER A 111 -2.03 17.06 -8.39
N ARG A 112 -2.19 16.71 -9.68
CA ARG A 112 -3.45 16.23 -10.24
C ARG A 112 -3.55 14.69 -10.20
N CYS A 113 -2.56 14.02 -9.64
CA CYS A 113 -2.51 12.56 -9.56
C CYS A 113 -3.66 12.04 -8.68
N ARG A 114 -4.19 10.88 -9.07
CA ARG A 114 -5.20 10.16 -8.29
C ARG A 114 -4.63 8.81 -7.87
N VAL A 115 -4.25 8.65 -6.61
CA VAL A 115 -3.76 7.37 -6.11
C VAL A 115 -4.95 6.43 -5.97
N THR A 116 -4.96 5.36 -6.77
CA THR A 116 -5.99 4.31 -6.77
C THR A 116 -5.52 3.05 -6.03
N LEU A 117 -4.21 2.89 -5.89
CA LEU A 117 -3.60 1.83 -5.10
C LEU A 117 -2.32 2.32 -4.44
N PHE A 118 -2.14 2.01 -3.17
CA PHE A 118 -0.92 2.29 -2.44
C PHE A 118 -0.51 1.10 -1.59
N HIS A 119 0.70 0.59 -1.82
CA HIS A 119 1.40 -0.34 -0.98
C HIS A 119 2.70 0.35 -0.57
N GLY A 120 2.90 0.65 0.71
CA GLY A 120 4.12 1.30 1.17
C GLY A 120 4.23 1.46 2.68
N GLY A 121 5.41 1.89 3.14
CA GLY A 121 5.65 2.26 4.53
C GLY A 121 5.37 3.74 4.77
N ILE A 122 4.64 4.08 5.83
CA ILE A 122 4.41 5.48 6.26
C ILE A 122 4.86 5.62 7.70
N ARG A 123 5.66 6.65 7.99
CA ARG A 123 6.18 6.90 9.34
C ARG A 123 5.52 8.09 10.03
N THR A 124 4.98 9.04 9.28
CA THR A 124 4.58 10.35 9.82
C THR A 124 3.13 10.71 9.51
N ALA A 125 2.53 11.54 10.38
CA ALA A 125 1.19 12.07 10.16
C ALA A 125 1.13 12.93 8.89
N ALA A 126 2.23 13.60 8.54
CA ALA A 126 2.36 14.33 7.28
C ALA A 126 2.29 13.40 6.06
N GLY A 127 2.89 12.22 6.13
CA GLY A 127 2.79 11.18 5.10
C GLY A 127 1.35 10.66 4.94
N VAL A 128 0.64 10.41 6.04
CA VAL A 128 -0.79 10.03 6.01
C VAL A 128 -1.63 11.14 5.38
N ALA A 129 -1.43 12.39 5.79
CA ALA A 129 -2.14 13.53 5.22
C ALA A 129 -1.85 13.70 3.73
N ALA A 130 -0.59 13.51 3.31
CA ALA A 130 -0.20 13.56 1.92
C ALA A 130 -0.89 12.47 1.09
N LEU A 131 -0.92 11.23 1.56
CA LEU A 131 -1.66 10.14 0.92
C LEU A 131 -3.17 10.46 0.85
N ALA A 132 -3.76 10.93 1.95
CA ALA A 132 -5.18 11.29 2.02
C ALA A 132 -5.58 12.39 1.03
N ALA A 133 -4.67 13.31 0.70
CA ALA A 133 -4.89 14.40 -0.24
C ALA A 133 -5.07 13.90 -1.69
N VAL A 134 -4.44 12.79 -2.05
CA VAL A 134 -4.42 12.27 -3.43
C VAL A 134 -5.13 10.93 -3.61
N ALA A 135 -5.45 10.23 -2.52
CA ALA A 135 -6.19 8.98 -2.55
C ALA A 135 -7.62 9.18 -3.09
N ALA A 136 -7.99 8.36 -4.07
CA ALA A 136 -9.25 8.47 -4.80
C ALA A 136 -10.01 7.15 -4.81
N SER A 137 -10.67 6.81 -3.70
CA SER A 137 -11.26 5.47 -3.48
C SER A 137 -10.20 4.41 -3.74
N ALA A 138 -9.11 4.48 -2.99
CA ALA A 138 -7.93 3.66 -3.18
C ALA A 138 -8.01 2.30 -2.46
N GLY A 139 -7.23 1.33 -2.93
CA GLY A 139 -6.81 0.20 -2.12
C GLY A 139 -5.51 0.55 -1.37
N LEU A 140 -5.50 0.39 -0.05
CA LEU A 140 -4.39 0.82 0.80
C LEU A 140 -3.81 -0.35 1.59
N ASP A 141 -2.54 -0.66 1.36
CA ASP A 141 -1.71 -1.58 2.13
C ASP A 141 -0.59 -0.76 2.81
N ILE A 142 -0.75 -0.46 4.10
CA ILE A 142 0.13 0.49 4.81
C ILE A 142 0.91 -0.23 5.90
N ARG A 143 2.24 -0.25 5.78
CA ARG A 143 3.12 -0.69 6.88
C ARG A 143 3.46 0.47 7.80
N LEU A 144 3.40 0.19 9.09
CA LEU A 144 3.68 1.15 10.15
C LEU A 144 4.79 0.60 11.05
N GLU A 145 5.79 1.43 11.34
CA GLU A 145 6.84 1.13 12.32
C GLU A 145 6.40 1.50 13.75
N THR A 146 5.56 2.54 13.87
CA THR A 146 4.99 3.02 15.12
C THR A 146 3.49 3.31 14.94
N PRO A 147 2.69 3.31 16.02
CA PRO A 147 1.29 3.70 15.98
C PRO A 147 1.09 5.08 15.37
N LEU A 148 0.19 5.16 14.40
CA LEU A 148 -0.04 6.37 13.62
C LEU A 148 -1.53 6.55 13.34
N ASP A 149 -2.03 7.77 13.56
CA ASP A 149 -3.43 8.09 13.31
C ASP A 149 -3.71 8.09 11.80
N LEU A 150 -4.61 7.19 11.38
CA LEU A 150 -5.03 7.03 10.00
C LEU A 150 -6.40 7.68 9.72
N SER A 151 -6.94 8.46 10.67
CA SER A 151 -8.27 9.09 10.56
C SER A 151 -8.43 9.97 9.31
N ALA A 152 -7.36 10.61 8.85
CA ALA A 152 -7.35 11.42 7.63
C ALA A 152 -7.70 10.63 6.36
N LEU A 153 -7.54 9.30 6.36
CA LEU A 153 -7.89 8.43 5.23
C LEU A 153 -9.38 8.08 5.18
N ARG A 154 -10.19 8.46 6.19
CA ARG A 154 -11.62 8.14 6.23
C ARG A 154 -12.32 8.61 4.95
N GLY A 155 -13.03 7.68 4.29
CA GLY A 155 -13.76 7.94 3.04
C GLY A 155 -12.87 8.07 1.79
N LYS A 156 -11.56 7.79 1.90
CA LYS A 156 -10.61 7.85 0.77
C LYS A 156 -10.27 6.48 0.19
N TYR A 157 -10.72 5.40 0.82
CA TYR A 157 -10.41 4.03 0.44
C TYR A 157 -11.65 3.15 0.36
N TYR A 158 -11.62 2.13 -0.52
CA TYR A 158 -12.55 1.00 -0.47
C TYR A 158 -11.95 -0.21 0.26
N TYR A 159 -10.64 -0.17 0.50
CA TYR A 159 -9.88 -1.25 1.12
C TYR A 159 -8.70 -0.68 1.94
N LEU A 160 -8.51 -1.17 3.16
CA LEU A 160 -7.39 -0.79 4.04
C LEU A 160 -6.86 -2.03 4.78
N ASP A 161 -5.61 -2.39 4.56
CA ASP A 161 -4.86 -3.38 5.34
C ASP A 161 -3.65 -2.68 5.98
N VAL A 162 -3.54 -2.82 7.30
CA VAL A 162 -2.48 -2.19 8.08
C VAL A 162 -1.53 -3.26 8.59
N TYR A 163 -0.24 -3.03 8.38
CA TYR A 163 0.83 -3.95 8.74
C TYR A 163 1.67 -3.37 9.88
N PRO A 164 1.20 -3.41 11.15
CA PRO A 164 1.99 -2.95 12.28
C PRO A 164 3.06 -3.99 12.64
N LEU A 165 4.20 -3.51 13.13
CA LEU A 165 5.15 -4.34 13.85
C LEU A 165 4.68 -4.55 15.29
N VAL A 166 4.80 -5.77 15.83
CA VAL A 166 4.60 -6.00 17.26
C VAL A 166 5.67 -5.24 18.03
N THR A 167 5.25 -4.46 19.02
CA THR A 167 6.14 -3.76 19.93
C THR A 167 5.93 -4.26 21.35
N ASP A 168 7.02 -4.50 22.08
CA ASP A 168 6.99 -4.95 23.49
C ASP A 168 6.62 -3.83 24.48
N THR A 169 6.36 -2.62 23.97
CA THR A 169 6.08 -1.43 24.77
C THR A 169 4.59 -1.16 24.75
N ALA A 170 4.03 -0.73 25.89
CA ALA A 170 2.62 -0.35 25.99
C ALA A 170 2.25 0.64 24.87
N VAL A 171 1.50 0.15 23.90
CA VAL A 171 1.13 0.90 22.70
C VAL A 171 -0.04 1.80 23.06
N SER A 172 0.08 3.11 22.84
CA SER A 172 -1.10 3.99 22.92
C SER A 172 -2.14 3.53 21.90
N ALA A 173 -3.40 3.48 22.32
CA ALA A 173 -4.49 3.14 21.42
C ALA A 173 -4.58 4.18 20.29
N VAL A 174 -4.49 3.69 19.05
CA VAL A 174 -4.65 4.49 17.83
C VAL A 174 -5.66 3.76 16.94
N PRO A 175 -6.97 4.03 17.14
CA PRO A 175 -8.02 3.27 16.50
C PRO A 175 -8.00 3.48 14.98
N LEU A 176 -8.14 2.40 14.23
CA LEU A 176 -8.29 2.47 12.78
C LEU A 176 -9.68 3.00 12.39
N PRO A 177 -9.84 3.60 11.19
CA PRO A 177 -11.14 4.08 10.76
C PRO A 177 -12.13 2.92 10.55
N ASP A 178 -13.37 3.08 11.00
CA ASP A 178 -14.38 2.01 11.05
C ASP A 178 -14.93 1.56 9.70
N THR A 179 -14.90 2.42 8.68
CA THR A 179 -15.65 2.20 7.44
C THR A 179 -14.83 2.51 6.19
N PRO A 180 -14.68 1.53 5.27
CA PRO A 180 -15.01 0.11 5.45
C PRO A 180 -14.19 -0.54 6.59
N PRO A 181 -14.65 -1.67 7.18
CA PRO A 181 -13.90 -2.36 8.23
C PRO A 181 -12.47 -2.67 7.76
N PRO A 182 -11.43 -2.33 8.54
CA PRO A 182 -10.05 -2.50 8.11
C PRO A 182 -9.59 -3.95 8.29
N ARG A 183 -8.55 -4.32 7.55
CA ARG A 183 -7.74 -5.51 7.80
C ARG A 183 -6.52 -5.15 8.62
N LEU A 184 -6.09 -6.09 9.46
CA LEU A 184 -4.89 -5.95 10.26
C LEU A 184 -4.00 -7.15 10.05
N THR A 185 -2.76 -6.91 9.66
CA THR A 185 -1.76 -7.95 9.39
C THR A 185 -0.54 -7.73 10.30
N VAL A 186 -0.53 -8.41 11.44
CA VAL A 186 0.49 -8.20 12.48
C VAL A 186 1.82 -8.87 12.09
N LEU A 187 2.90 -8.09 12.09
CA LEU A 187 4.25 -8.50 11.68
C LEU A 187 5.21 -8.69 12.86
N GLY A 188 6.27 -9.48 12.64
CA GLY A 188 7.50 -9.47 13.46
C GLY A 188 7.38 -9.98 14.89
N TRP A 189 6.41 -10.85 15.16
CA TRP A 189 6.29 -11.53 16.45
C TRP A 189 7.07 -12.84 16.48
N THR A 190 7.46 -13.25 17.68
CA THR A 190 8.14 -14.52 17.97
C THR A 190 7.29 -15.42 18.86
N ALA A 191 7.62 -16.72 18.94
CA ALA A 191 7.03 -17.61 19.95
C ALA A 191 7.09 -17.00 21.37
N GLY A 192 6.01 -17.13 22.15
CA GLY A 192 5.88 -16.52 23.47
C GLY A 192 5.32 -15.09 23.50
N CYS A 193 5.08 -14.45 22.35
CA CYS A 193 4.65 -13.04 22.27
C CYS A 193 3.14 -12.86 22.01
N TRP A 194 2.29 -13.83 22.35
CA TRP A 194 0.86 -13.75 22.03
C TRP A 194 0.14 -12.60 22.76
N GLU A 195 0.57 -12.22 23.96
CA GLU A 195 0.06 -11.04 24.66
C GLU A 195 0.38 -9.75 23.91
N ALA A 196 1.60 -9.60 23.39
CA ALA A 196 2.00 -8.43 22.61
C ALA A 196 1.24 -8.34 21.27
N VAL A 197 0.97 -9.49 20.64
CA VAL A 197 0.05 -9.56 19.49
C VAL A 197 -1.34 -9.08 19.89
N ALA A 198 -1.89 -9.56 21.00
CA ALA A 198 -3.21 -9.14 21.45
C ALA A 198 -3.29 -7.63 21.75
N GLN A 199 -2.27 -7.09 22.42
CA GLN A 199 -2.15 -5.66 22.70
C GLN A 199 -2.06 -4.85 21.41
N THR A 200 -1.29 -5.32 20.43
CA THR A 200 -1.20 -4.66 19.12
C THR A 200 -2.56 -4.64 18.44
N VAL A 201 -3.28 -5.77 18.38
CA VAL A 201 -4.64 -5.82 17.82
C VAL A 201 -5.56 -4.86 18.56
N GLN A 202 -5.56 -4.85 19.89
CA GLN A 202 -6.42 -3.94 20.67
C GLN A 202 -6.07 -2.47 20.47
N ALA A 203 -4.79 -2.12 20.35
CA ALA A 203 -4.35 -0.76 20.13
C ALA A 203 -4.85 -0.18 18.80
N TYR A 204 -4.94 -1.02 17.77
CA TYR A 204 -5.46 -0.63 16.45
C TYR A 204 -6.95 -0.94 16.26
N ALA A 205 -7.66 -1.36 17.32
CA ALA A 205 -9.08 -1.71 17.22
C ALA A 205 -9.88 -0.50 16.70
N PRO A 206 -10.65 -0.66 15.62
CA PRO A 206 -11.65 0.35 15.25
C PRO A 206 -12.60 0.59 16.42
N SER A 207 -13.28 1.75 16.43
CA SER A 207 -14.23 2.07 17.52
C SER A 207 -15.39 1.07 17.58
N SER A 208 -15.78 0.52 16.43
CA SER A 208 -16.74 -0.58 16.28
C SER A 208 -16.22 -1.94 16.74
N LYS A 209 -14.91 -2.06 17.02
CA LYS A 209 -14.19 -3.30 17.32
C LYS A 209 -14.28 -4.37 16.22
N ARG A 210 -14.71 -3.98 15.02
CA ARG A 210 -14.91 -4.89 13.89
C ARG A 210 -13.84 -4.71 12.84
N TYR A 211 -13.08 -5.76 12.61
CA TYR A 211 -12.17 -5.91 11.48
C TYR A 211 -12.87 -6.61 10.32
N GLU A 212 -12.40 -6.37 9.10
CA GLU A 212 -12.70 -7.27 7.99
C GLU A 212 -11.96 -8.60 8.21
N ALA A 213 -10.67 -8.55 8.49
CA ALA A 213 -9.85 -9.72 8.80
C ALA A 213 -8.65 -9.35 9.70
N ILE A 214 -8.22 -10.30 10.52
CA ILE A 214 -6.95 -10.22 11.26
C ILE A 214 -6.06 -11.37 10.81
N LYS A 215 -4.81 -11.05 10.43
CA LYS A 215 -3.79 -12.01 10.00
C LYS A 215 -2.51 -11.85 10.82
N LEU A 216 -1.81 -12.95 11.03
CA LEU A 216 -0.50 -12.99 11.67
C LEU A 216 0.52 -13.55 10.68
N SER A 217 1.67 -12.87 10.52
CA SER A 217 2.78 -13.40 9.71
C SER A 217 3.47 -14.56 10.44
N ARG A 218 3.69 -15.72 9.79
CA ARG A 218 4.42 -16.92 10.31
C ARG A 218 3.66 -17.84 11.30
N ARG A 219 4.22 -19.03 11.54
CA ARG A 219 3.57 -20.20 12.17
C ARG A 219 3.96 -20.46 13.63
N GLU A 220 4.63 -19.52 14.29
CA GLU A 220 5.33 -19.78 15.56
C GLU A 220 4.44 -19.88 16.81
N LEU A 221 3.16 -19.47 16.76
CA LEU A 221 2.26 -19.63 17.91
C LEU A 221 1.87 -21.11 18.04
N SER A 222 2.12 -21.64 19.22
CA SER A 222 1.58 -22.93 19.64
C SER A 222 0.04 -22.90 19.66
N PRO A 223 -0.62 -24.06 19.56
CA PRO A 223 -2.08 -24.12 19.67
C PRO A 223 -2.64 -23.50 20.95
N ASP A 224 -1.90 -23.57 22.06
CA ASP A 224 -2.32 -23.02 23.35
C ASP A 224 -2.26 -21.49 23.36
N GLU A 225 -1.21 -20.90 22.81
CA GLU A 225 -1.09 -19.45 22.64
C GLU A 225 -2.18 -18.92 21.70
N VAL A 226 -2.46 -19.63 20.61
CA VAL A 226 -3.58 -19.27 19.72
C VAL A 226 -4.91 -19.28 20.46
N ARG A 227 -5.17 -20.30 21.30
CA ARG A 227 -6.41 -20.37 22.09
C ARG A 227 -6.52 -19.20 23.07
N ARG A 228 -5.44 -18.88 23.77
CA ARG A 228 -5.39 -17.74 24.70
C ARG A 228 -5.57 -16.40 24.00
N LEU A 229 -4.91 -16.21 22.85
CA LEU A 229 -5.06 -15.03 22.01
C LEU A 229 -6.50 -14.84 21.55
N LEU A 230 -7.14 -15.88 21.02
CA LEU A 230 -8.52 -15.82 20.57
C LEU A 230 -9.48 -15.50 21.73
N ALA A 231 -9.30 -16.13 22.89
CA ALA A 231 -10.11 -15.86 24.08
C ALA A 231 -9.97 -14.40 24.54
N LEU A 232 -8.74 -13.90 24.64
CA LEU A 232 -8.47 -12.52 25.08
C LEU A 232 -9.07 -11.48 24.11
N LEU A 233 -8.92 -11.70 22.80
CA LEU A 233 -9.50 -10.79 21.80
C LEU A 233 -11.03 -10.84 21.80
N HIS A 234 -11.62 -12.01 22.01
CA HIS A 234 -13.06 -12.18 22.13
C HIS A 234 -13.62 -11.50 23.40
N GLU A 235 -12.96 -11.67 24.56
CA GLU A 235 -13.29 -10.96 25.80
C GLU A 235 -13.18 -9.44 25.67
N ALA A 236 -12.22 -8.95 24.88
CA ALA A 236 -12.09 -7.54 24.54
C ALA A 236 -13.19 -7.04 23.58
N GLY A 237 -14.04 -7.93 23.06
CA GLY A 237 -15.14 -7.64 22.13
C GLY A 237 -14.69 -7.40 20.69
N ILE A 238 -13.47 -7.81 20.32
CA ILE A 238 -12.95 -7.74 18.95
C ILE A 238 -13.68 -8.77 18.08
N ARG A 239 -14.03 -8.39 16.86
CA ARG A 239 -14.76 -9.23 15.90
C ARG A 239 -14.13 -9.15 14.52
N THR A 240 -14.21 -10.23 13.76
CA THR A 240 -13.93 -10.23 12.31
C THR A 240 -15.21 -10.33 11.51
N SER A 241 -15.12 -10.16 10.19
CA SER A 241 -16.28 -10.30 9.29
C SER A 241 -16.57 -11.75 8.90
N ASP A 242 -15.83 -12.70 9.47
CA ASP A 242 -16.06 -14.13 9.28
C ASP A 242 -17.33 -14.60 9.99
N ALA A 243 -17.89 -15.72 9.51
CA ALA A 243 -19.00 -16.41 10.13
C ALA A 243 -18.57 -17.73 10.80
N GLY A 244 -19.40 -18.18 11.75
CA GLY A 244 -19.26 -19.47 12.43
C GLY A 244 -18.57 -19.34 13.79
N ALA A 245 -17.76 -20.34 14.16
CA ALA A 245 -17.07 -20.36 15.44
C ALA A 245 -15.74 -19.60 15.42
N THR A 246 -15.40 -18.99 16.56
CA THR A 246 -14.08 -18.39 16.80
C THR A 246 -12.98 -19.45 16.67
N ARG A 247 -12.04 -19.22 15.75
CA ARG A 247 -10.98 -20.18 15.39
C ARG A 247 -9.81 -19.50 14.71
N SER A 248 -8.75 -20.24 14.44
CA SER A 248 -7.70 -19.82 13.50
C SER A 248 -7.45 -20.88 12.44
N ASP A 249 -7.07 -20.43 11.25
CA ASP A 249 -6.68 -21.27 10.13
C ASP A 249 -5.45 -20.69 9.44
N ILE A 250 -4.70 -21.54 8.75
CA ILE A 250 -3.56 -21.13 7.94
C ILE A 250 -4.06 -21.03 6.50
N ASP A 251 -3.87 -19.87 5.87
CA ASP A 251 -4.23 -19.69 4.47
C ASP A 251 -3.18 -20.31 3.52
N GLY A 252 -3.48 -20.34 2.22
CA GLY A 252 -2.58 -20.90 1.21
C GLY A 252 -1.23 -20.17 1.09
N LEU A 253 -1.13 -18.97 1.67
CA LEU A 253 0.09 -18.15 1.71
C LEU A 253 0.87 -18.35 3.02
N GLY A 254 0.40 -19.23 3.91
CA GLY A 254 1.05 -19.53 5.18
C GLY A 254 0.78 -18.51 6.29
N TRP A 255 -0.14 -17.55 6.08
CA TRP A 255 -0.56 -16.60 7.10
C TRP A 255 -1.59 -17.26 8.00
N ARG A 256 -1.51 -16.97 9.30
CA ARG A 256 -2.56 -17.40 10.24
C ARG A 256 -3.66 -16.35 10.25
N ARG A 257 -4.84 -16.72 9.79
CA ARG A 257 -6.05 -15.90 9.91
C ARG A 257 -6.71 -16.18 11.26
N LEU A 258 -7.04 -15.12 11.99
CA LEU A 258 -7.86 -15.19 13.20
C LEU A 258 -9.31 -14.88 12.80
N ARG A 259 -10.23 -15.78 13.15
CA ARG A 259 -11.67 -15.59 12.98
C ARG A 259 -12.27 -15.44 14.36
N ILE A 260 -12.83 -14.28 14.66
CA ILE A 260 -13.41 -13.97 15.96
C ILE A 260 -14.85 -13.58 15.70
N CYS A 261 -15.75 -14.53 15.93
CA CYS A 261 -17.16 -14.37 15.63
C CYS A 261 -17.90 -13.98 16.92
N ASP A 262 -19.08 -13.39 16.76
CA ASP A 262 -20.03 -13.31 17.87
C ASP A 262 -20.44 -14.74 18.22
N ASP A 263 -20.26 -15.15 19.47
CA ASP A 263 -20.84 -16.41 19.96
C ASP A 263 -22.36 -16.40 19.66
N LEU A 264 -22.85 -17.50 19.06
CA LEU A 264 -24.28 -17.74 18.78
C LEU A 264 -25.11 -17.75 20.07
#